data_AF-A0A9P5X5G9-F1
#
_entry.id   AF-A0A9P5X5G9-F1
#
_cell.length_a   1.000
_cell.length_b   1.000
_cell.length_c   1.000
_cell.angle_alpha   90.00
_cell.angle_beta   90.00
_cell.angle_gamma   90.00
#
_symmetry.space_group_name_H-M   'P 1'
#
loop_
_entity.id
_entity.type
_entity.pdbx_description
1 polymer ?
#
loop_
_entity_poly.entity_id
_entity_poly.type
_entity_poly.pdbx_seq_one_letter_code
_entity_poly.pdbx_strand_id
1 'polypeptide(L)'
;FVKGLFNPISITIYIALPISLIPQLKALFVEVPGVHIPPAPDGQPPLAFIQDFATFIGAASVPLGLICLGSSLARLNVPINQWRNLPIGAISWLAIAKMIIMPVLGVLICQGLVRAGVLFRDDKVLIFICIFYSCLPSATMQVYLTQVYSGTGTAELVTAFLIPQYIIMFISMIGLTAYAIQAIS
;
A
#
# COMPACT_ATOMS: atom_id res chain seq x y z
N PHE A 1 -19.13 7.15 10.83
CA PHE A 1 -18.79 5.73 11.03
C PHE A 1 -19.52 4.83 10.04
N VAL A 2 -20.86 4.77 10.01
CA VAL A 2 -21.64 3.90 9.12
C VAL A 2 -21.34 4.07 7.62
N LYS A 3 -21.16 5.31 7.14
CA LYS A 3 -20.79 5.57 5.72
C LYS A 3 -19.46 4.95 5.30
N GLY A 4 -18.52 4.74 6.22
CA GLY A 4 -17.22 4.14 5.92
C GLY A 4 -17.27 2.64 5.65
N LEU A 5 -18.32 1.96 6.14
CA LEU A 5 -18.54 0.53 5.83
C LEU A 5 -18.96 0.32 4.37
N PHE A 6 -19.61 1.31 3.77
CA PHE A 6 -20.05 1.28 2.37
C PHE A 6 -19.03 1.87 1.39
N ASN A 7 -17.80 2.10 1.84
CA ASN A 7 -16.73 2.45 0.90
C ASN A 7 -16.42 1.25 0.00
N PRO A 8 -16.14 1.48 -1.29
CA PRO A 8 -15.91 0.42 -2.27
C PRO A 8 -14.80 -0.55 -1.82
N ILE A 9 -13.72 -0.02 -1.22
CA ILE A 9 -12.60 -0.82 -0.69
C ILE A 9 -13.07 -1.77 0.42
N SER A 10 -13.87 -1.28 1.37
CA SER A 10 -14.40 -2.08 2.47
C SER A 10 -15.30 -3.20 1.95
N ILE A 11 -16.21 -2.87 1.02
CA ILE A 11 -17.11 -3.84 0.39
C ILE A 11 -16.31 -4.92 -0.35
N THR A 12 -15.27 -4.54 -1.11
CA THR A 12 -14.40 -5.49 -1.79
C THR A 12 -13.73 -6.44 -0.80
N ILE A 13 -13.20 -5.94 0.33
CA ILE A 13 -12.57 -6.80 1.35
C ILE A 13 -13.58 -7.77 1.97
N TYR A 14 -14.78 -7.29 2.31
CA TYR A 14 -15.82 -8.13 2.91
C TYR A 14 -16.30 -9.25 1.98
N ILE A 15 -16.24 -9.05 0.66
CA ILE A 15 -16.63 -10.06 -0.33
C ILE A 15 -15.45 -10.97 -0.67
N ALA A 16 -14.25 -10.43 -0.87
CA ALA A 16 -13.07 -11.17 -1.29
C ALA A 16 -12.59 -12.16 -0.22
N LEU A 17 -12.69 -11.80 1.07
CA LEU A 17 -12.19 -12.61 2.16
C LEU A 17 -12.97 -13.94 2.33
N PRO A 18 -14.32 -13.96 2.35
CA PRO A 18 -15.09 -15.20 2.30
C PRO A 18 -14.83 -16.05 1.04
N ILE A 19 -14.72 -15.42 -0.14
CA ILE A 19 -14.43 -16.12 -1.40
C ILE A 19 -13.07 -16.83 -1.34
N SER A 20 -12.07 -16.19 -0.72
CA SER A 20 -10.73 -16.75 -0.57
C SER A 20 -10.66 -17.89 0.44
N LEU A 21 -11.43 -17.82 1.54
CA LEU A 21 -11.43 -18.83 2.59
C LEU A 21 -12.22 -20.10 2.24
N ILE A 22 -13.29 -20.00 1.43
CA ILE A 22 -14.13 -21.14 1.07
C ILE A 22 -13.55 -21.82 -0.18
N PRO A 23 -13.00 -23.05 -0.10
CA PRO A 23 -12.31 -23.70 -1.23
C PRO A 23 -13.17 -23.85 -2.48
N GLN A 24 -14.48 -24.09 -2.29
CA GLN A 24 -15.44 -24.18 -3.40
C GLN A 24 -15.64 -22.85 -4.11
N LEU A 25 -15.68 -21.72 -3.38
CA LEU A 25 -15.79 -20.40 -4.00
C LEU A 25 -14.48 -19.99 -4.65
N LYS A 26 -13.34 -20.29 -4.01
CA LYS A 26 -12.01 -20.06 -4.56
C LYS A 26 -11.78 -20.81 -5.88
N ALA A 27 -12.28 -22.04 -5.98
CA ALA A 27 -12.19 -22.87 -7.18
C ALA A 27 -12.87 -22.28 -8.43
N LEU A 28 -13.75 -21.28 -8.26
CA LEU A 28 -14.33 -20.55 -9.40
C LEU A 28 -13.32 -19.61 -10.07
N PHE A 29 -12.35 -19.09 -9.30
CA PHE A 29 -11.41 -18.05 -9.75
C PHE A 29 -10.01 -18.60 -10.03
N VAL A 30 -9.58 -19.63 -9.30
CA VAL A 30 -8.25 -20.26 -9.44
C VAL A 30 -8.38 -21.77 -9.30
N GLU A 31 -7.46 -22.53 -9.88
CA GLU A 31 -7.45 -23.98 -9.74
C GLU A 31 -7.10 -24.37 -8.30
N VAL A 32 -7.97 -25.17 -7.67
CA VAL A 32 -7.78 -25.66 -6.29
C VAL A 32 -7.80 -27.19 -6.30
N PRO A 33 -6.74 -27.86 -5.82
CA PRO A 33 -6.71 -29.31 -5.74
C PRO A 33 -7.80 -29.81 -4.77
N GLY A 34 -8.60 -30.79 -5.22
CA GLY A 34 -9.63 -31.44 -4.40
C GLY A 34 -11.08 -30.96 -4.64
N VAL A 35 -11.31 -29.99 -5.52
CA VAL A 35 -12.65 -29.54 -5.92
C VAL A 35 -12.79 -29.66 -7.44
N HIS A 36 -13.75 -30.46 -7.92
CA HIS A 36 -14.05 -30.56 -9.35
C HIS A 36 -15.20 -29.62 -9.71
N ILE A 37 -14.89 -28.57 -10.45
CA ILE A 37 -15.85 -27.69 -11.11
C ILE A 37 -15.64 -27.86 -12.62
N PRO A 38 -16.71 -28.01 -13.43
CA PRO A 38 -16.57 -28.13 -14.87
C PRO A 38 -15.83 -26.89 -15.41
N PRO A 39 -14.74 -27.09 -16.19
CA PRO A 39 -13.97 -25.97 -16.72
C PRO A 39 -14.80 -25.19 -17.75
N ALA A 40 -14.44 -23.92 -17.93
CA ALA A 40 -14.95 -23.11 -19.03
C ALA A 40 -14.53 -23.71 -20.39
N PRO A 41 -15.14 -23.27 -21.52
CA PRO A 41 -14.75 -23.70 -22.86
C PRO A 41 -13.25 -23.53 -23.18
N ASP A 42 -12.58 -22.63 -22.45
CA ASP A 42 -11.16 -22.30 -22.59
C ASP A 42 -10.23 -23.14 -21.69
N GLY A 43 -10.78 -24.12 -20.95
CA GLY A 43 -10.03 -24.99 -20.04
C GLY A 43 -9.68 -24.37 -18.69
N GLN A 44 -10.02 -23.10 -18.46
CA GLN A 44 -9.75 -22.38 -17.21
C GLN A 44 -10.95 -22.39 -16.23
N PRO A 45 -10.75 -22.00 -14.96
CA PRO A 45 -11.84 -21.80 -14.01
C PRO A 45 -12.92 -20.85 -14.54
N PRO A 46 -14.22 -21.07 -14.25
CA PRO A 46 -15.32 -20.31 -14.84
C PRO A 46 -15.26 -18.79 -14.66
N LEU A 47 -14.64 -18.29 -13.58
CA LEU A 47 -14.51 -16.85 -13.27
C LEU A 47 -13.03 -16.37 -13.36
N ALA A 48 -12.16 -17.12 -14.02
CA ALA A 48 -10.75 -16.75 -14.20
C ALA A 48 -10.58 -15.35 -14.84
N PHE A 49 -11.45 -14.98 -15.78
CA PHE A 49 -11.43 -13.67 -16.42
C PHE A 49 -11.57 -12.49 -15.43
N ILE A 50 -12.29 -12.68 -14.30
CA ILE A 50 -12.42 -11.65 -13.26
C ILE A 50 -11.09 -11.49 -12.53
N GLN A 51 -10.41 -12.59 -12.25
CA GLN A 51 -9.09 -12.61 -11.63
C GLN A 51 -8.05 -11.95 -12.54
N ASP A 52 -8.10 -12.23 -13.85
CA ASP A 52 -7.21 -11.61 -14.84
C ASP A 52 -7.45 -10.11 -14.95
N PHE A 53 -8.72 -9.70 -15.00
CA PHE A 53 -9.09 -8.28 -15.01
C PHE A 53 -8.63 -7.56 -13.73
N ALA A 54 -8.85 -8.18 -12.57
CA ALA A 54 -8.41 -7.62 -11.28
C ALA A 54 -6.87 -7.52 -11.21
N THR A 55 -6.15 -8.51 -11.72
CA THR A 55 -4.68 -8.51 -11.78
C THR A 55 -4.17 -7.41 -12.72
N PHE A 56 -4.80 -7.27 -13.88
CA PHE A 56 -4.48 -6.23 -14.86
C PHE A 56 -4.69 -4.83 -14.28
N ILE A 57 -5.86 -4.57 -13.66
CA ILE A 57 -6.13 -3.30 -12.98
C ILE A 57 -5.19 -3.08 -11.80
N GLY A 58 -4.90 -4.12 -11.02
CA GLY A 58 -3.95 -4.08 -9.92
C GLY A 58 -2.56 -3.62 -10.39
N ALA A 59 -2.07 -4.17 -11.49
CA ALA A 59 -0.81 -3.77 -12.11
C ALA A 59 -0.86 -2.32 -12.63
N ALA A 60 -1.99 -1.88 -13.19
CA ALA A 60 -2.19 -0.52 -13.67
C ALA A 60 -2.30 0.52 -12.54
N SER A 61 -2.69 0.12 -11.33
CA SER A 61 -2.86 1.04 -10.19
C SER A 61 -1.57 1.74 -9.78
N VAL A 62 -0.43 1.05 -9.91
CA VAL A 62 0.90 1.59 -9.57
C VAL A 62 1.28 2.77 -10.50
N PRO A 63 1.32 2.63 -11.83
CA PRO A 63 1.61 3.74 -12.73
C PRO A 63 0.55 4.84 -12.68
N LEU A 64 -0.75 4.51 -12.50
CA LEU A 64 -1.80 5.52 -12.32
C LEU A 64 -1.56 6.36 -11.05
N GLY A 65 -1.16 5.73 -9.95
CA GLY A 65 -0.76 6.42 -8.73
C GLY A 65 0.40 7.39 -8.99
N LEU A 66 1.43 6.95 -9.71
CA LEU A 66 2.58 7.79 -10.08
C LEU A 66 2.19 8.96 -10.99
N ILE A 67 1.28 8.76 -11.95
CA ILE A 67 0.76 9.83 -12.82
C ILE A 67 -0.02 10.88 -12.00
N CYS A 68 -0.87 10.43 -11.07
CA CYS A 68 -1.61 11.33 -10.18
C CYS A 68 -0.68 12.14 -9.26
N LEU A 69 0.39 11.51 -8.77
CA LEU A 69 1.42 12.19 -7.99
C LEU A 69 2.20 13.20 -8.84
N GLY A 70 2.61 12.82 -10.05
CA GLY A 70 3.30 13.68 -11.00
C GLY A 70 2.46 14.90 -11.39
N SER A 71 1.16 14.72 -11.64
CA SER A 71 0.24 15.84 -11.93
C SER A 71 0.03 16.76 -10.74
N SER A 72 0.00 16.21 -9.52
CA SER A 72 -0.07 17.00 -8.27
C SER A 72 1.21 17.80 -8.04
N LEU A 73 2.38 17.24 -8.39
CA LEU A 73 3.67 17.93 -8.34
C LEU A 73 3.79 19.00 -9.43
N ALA A 74 3.30 18.75 -10.64
CA ALA A 74 3.33 19.72 -11.74
C ALA A 74 2.46 20.96 -11.47
N ARG A 75 1.40 20.81 -10.68
CA ARG A 75 0.53 21.91 -10.23
C ARG A 75 1.08 22.68 -9.03
N LEU A 76 2.24 22.27 -8.50
CA LEU A 76 2.84 22.90 -7.32
C LEU A 76 3.36 24.30 -7.67
N ASN A 77 2.58 25.34 -7.34
CA ASN A 77 3.00 26.72 -7.47
C ASN A 77 3.25 27.32 -6.08
N VAL A 78 4.39 26.99 -5.47
CA VAL A 78 4.78 27.57 -4.16
C VAL A 78 5.62 28.81 -4.43
N PRO A 79 5.10 30.03 -4.24
CA PRO A 79 5.93 31.23 -4.31
C PRO A 79 7.06 31.10 -3.27
N ILE A 80 8.31 31.28 -3.69
CA ILE A 80 9.53 31.17 -2.87
C ILE A 80 9.41 31.95 -1.55
N ASN A 81 8.64 33.05 -1.57
CA ASN A 81 8.39 33.91 -0.41
C ASN A 81 7.53 33.26 0.69
N GLN A 82 6.82 32.17 0.41
CA GLN A 82 5.89 31.49 1.32
C GLN A 82 6.48 30.21 1.93
N TRP A 83 7.66 29.78 1.47
CA TRP A 83 8.42 28.65 2.05
C TRP A 83 8.72 28.86 3.53
N ARG A 84 8.90 30.12 3.97
CA ARG A 84 9.15 30.48 5.37
C ARG A 84 7.91 30.37 6.27
N ASN A 85 6.72 30.35 5.68
CA ASN A 85 5.43 30.21 6.38
C ASN A 85 4.90 28.77 6.36
N LEU A 86 5.54 27.85 5.62
CA LEU A 86 5.21 26.44 5.77
C LEU A 86 5.60 26.00 7.19
N PRO A 87 4.81 25.13 7.84
CA PRO A 87 5.14 24.58 9.14
C PRO A 87 6.28 23.55 9.00
N ILE A 88 7.49 24.01 8.68
CA ILE A 88 8.70 23.22 8.40
C ILE A 88 8.97 22.22 9.52
N GLY A 89 8.71 22.61 10.77
CA GLY A 89 8.82 21.72 11.93
C GLY A 89 7.85 20.53 11.90
N ALA A 90 6.62 20.73 11.43
CA ALA A 90 5.67 19.63 11.28
C ALA A 90 6.06 18.71 10.10
N ILE A 91 6.61 19.27 9.02
CA ILE A 91 7.08 18.52 7.85
C ILE A 91 8.25 17.62 8.23
N SER A 92 9.26 18.21 8.88
CA SER A 92 10.47 17.50 9.27
C SER A 92 10.19 16.47 10.35
N TRP A 93 9.38 16.81 11.35
CA TRP A 93 8.99 15.88 12.41
C TRP A 93 8.19 14.70 11.85
N LEU A 94 7.21 14.94 10.97
CA LEU A 94 6.44 13.87 10.34
C LEU A 94 7.33 12.98 9.47
N ALA A 95 8.24 13.59 8.70
CA ALA A 95 9.18 12.85 7.86
C ALA A 95 10.11 11.97 8.70
N ILE A 96 10.68 12.50 9.79
CA ILE A 96 11.57 11.75 10.70
C ILE A 96 10.78 10.65 11.44
N ALA A 97 9.63 10.98 12.01
CA ALA A 97 8.80 10.01 12.72
C ALA A 97 8.35 8.86 11.81
N LYS A 98 7.92 9.16 10.58
CA LYS A 98 7.51 8.12 9.62
C LYS A 98 8.68 7.35 9.04
N MET A 99 9.76 8.02 8.64
CA MET A 99 10.83 7.38 7.88
C MET A 99 11.90 6.71 8.75
N ILE A 100 11.94 7.00 10.05
CA ILE A 100 12.91 6.39 10.98
C ILE A 100 12.20 5.61 12.09
N ILE A 101 11.20 6.20 12.77
CA ILE A 101 10.56 5.52 13.91
C ILE A 101 9.64 4.39 13.43
N MET A 102 8.83 4.65 12.39
CA MET A 102 7.89 3.65 11.85
C MET A 102 8.57 2.37 11.34
N PRO A 103 9.69 2.42 10.58
CA PRO A 103 10.37 1.20 10.16
C PRO A 103 11.00 0.42 11.31
N VAL A 104 11.56 1.11 12.32
CA VAL A 104 12.09 0.45 13.52
C VAL A 104 10.96 -0.24 14.28
N LEU A 105 9.82 0.42 14.47
CA LEU A 105 8.64 -0.19 15.08
C LEU A 105 8.10 -1.35 14.24
N GLY A 106 8.09 -1.23 12.91
CA GLY A 106 7.67 -2.29 12.00
C GLY A 106 8.49 -3.56 12.16
N VAL A 107 9.82 -3.43 12.24
CA VAL A 107 10.74 -4.54 12.53
C VAL A 107 10.45 -5.15 13.91
N LEU A 108 10.30 -4.32 14.95
CA LEU A 108 10.04 -4.80 16.31
C LEU A 108 8.70 -5.53 16.42
N ILE A 109 7.65 -5.01 15.79
CA ILE A 109 6.31 -5.63 15.75
C ILE A 109 6.37 -6.95 15.00
N CYS A 110 7.04 -7.01 13.84
CA CYS A 110 7.20 -8.25 13.09
C CYS A 110 7.96 -9.30 13.90
N GLN A 111 9.07 -8.94 14.54
CA GLN A 111 9.81 -9.85 15.43
C GLN A 111 8.98 -10.28 16.64
N GLY A 112 8.18 -9.39 17.21
CA GLY A 112 7.26 -9.68 18.31
C GLY A 112 6.17 -10.67 17.91
N LEU A 113 5.56 -10.48 16.73
CA LEU A 113 4.54 -11.39 16.19
C LEU A 113 5.11 -12.77 15.83
N VAL A 114 6.35 -12.83 15.36
CA VAL A 114 7.07 -14.11 15.16
C VAL A 114 7.30 -14.82 16.49
N ARG A 115 7.74 -14.10 17.53
CA ARG A 115 7.92 -14.66 18.88
C ARG A 115 6.60 -15.09 19.54
N ALA A 116 5.51 -14.38 19.25
CA ALA A 116 4.17 -14.71 19.73
C ALA A 116 3.51 -15.87 18.97
N GLY A 117 4.15 -16.40 17.91
CA GLY A 117 3.63 -17.50 17.10
C GLY A 117 2.48 -17.12 16.16
N VAL A 118 2.24 -15.82 15.95
CA VAL A 118 1.23 -15.32 14.99
C VAL A 118 1.79 -15.36 13.56
N LEU A 119 3.09 -15.09 13.42
CA LEU A 119 3.83 -15.19 12.16
C LEU A 119 4.76 -16.39 12.22
N PHE A 120 4.63 -17.34 11.30
CA PHE A 120 5.55 -18.47 11.21
C PHE A 120 6.86 -18.02 10.56
N ARG A 121 7.98 -18.48 11.12
CA ARG A 121 9.33 -18.11 10.62
C ARG A 121 9.60 -18.63 9.22
N ASP A 122 8.87 -19.66 8.81
CA ASP A 122 8.93 -20.25 7.46
C ASP A 122 8.27 -19.34 6.40
N ASP A 123 7.34 -18.46 6.80
CA ASP A 123 6.68 -17.49 5.91
C ASP A 123 7.56 -16.24 5.69
N LYS A 124 8.79 -16.48 5.22
CA LYS A 124 9.83 -15.48 4.95
C LYS A 124 9.32 -14.31 4.11
N VAL A 125 8.48 -14.60 3.11
CA VAL A 125 7.87 -13.59 2.22
C VAL A 125 6.89 -12.70 2.98
N LEU A 126 6.07 -13.27 3.87
CA LEU A 126 5.10 -12.51 4.64
C LEU A 126 5.80 -11.56 5.63
N ILE A 127 6.84 -12.06 6.31
CA ILE A 127 7.68 -11.27 7.21
C ILE A 127 8.34 -10.12 6.43
N PHE A 128 8.88 -10.40 5.24
CA PHE A 128 9.46 -9.38 4.37
C PHE A 128 8.43 -8.29 4.00
N ILE A 129 7.23 -8.69 3.55
CA ILE A 129 6.17 -7.75 3.16
C ILE A 129 5.74 -6.89 4.35
N CYS A 130 5.60 -7.47 5.55
CA CYS A 130 5.22 -6.71 6.74
C CYS A 130 6.27 -5.67 7.14
N ILE A 131 7.56 -6.03 7.11
CA ILE A 131 8.66 -5.08 7.36
C ILE A 131 8.70 -4.01 6.27
N PHE A 132 8.59 -4.40 5.01
CA PHE A 132 8.59 -3.49 3.88
C PHE A 132 7.41 -2.50 3.90
N TYR A 133 6.24 -2.93 4.37
CA TYR A 133 5.07 -2.06 4.48
C TYR A 133 5.29 -0.91 5.49
N SER A 134 6.12 -1.12 6.50
CA SER A 134 6.39 -0.13 7.56
C SER A 134 7.21 1.09 7.09
N CYS A 135 7.94 0.98 5.97
CA CYS A 135 8.67 2.11 5.37
C CYS A 135 7.94 2.76 4.19
N LEU A 136 6.77 2.27 3.79
CA LEU A 136 6.01 2.90 2.71
C LEU A 136 5.51 4.29 3.15
N PRO A 137 5.63 5.32 2.30
CA PRO A 137 5.19 6.67 2.63
C PRO A 137 3.66 6.70 2.76
N SER A 138 3.13 6.75 3.98
CA SER A 138 1.68 6.89 4.19
C SER A 138 1.17 8.28 3.74
N ALA A 139 2.06 9.28 3.66
CA ALA A 139 1.70 10.61 3.22
C ALA A 139 1.18 10.61 1.78
N THR A 140 1.71 9.74 0.91
CA THR A 140 1.28 9.58 -0.48
C THR A 140 -0.21 9.24 -0.57
N MET A 141 -0.70 8.34 0.30
CA MET A 141 -2.12 7.99 0.36
C MET A 141 -2.97 9.15 0.89
N GLN A 142 -2.46 9.91 1.87
CA GLN A 142 -3.15 11.09 2.38
C GLN A 142 -3.24 12.20 1.33
N VAL A 143 -2.20 12.39 0.51
CA VAL A 143 -2.21 13.33 -0.62
C VAL A 143 -3.18 12.86 -1.68
N TYR A 144 -3.13 11.59 -2.08
CA TYR A 144 -4.06 11.02 -3.05
C TYR A 144 -5.52 11.18 -2.60
N LEU A 145 -5.83 10.80 -1.36
CA LEU A 145 -7.17 10.99 -0.80
C LEU A 145 -7.56 12.46 -0.73
N THR A 146 -6.63 13.35 -0.36
CA THR A 146 -6.91 14.79 -0.32
C THR A 146 -7.18 15.32 -1.73
N GLN A 147 -6.42 14.90 -2.74
CA GLN A 147 -6.65 15.31 -4.14
C GLN A 147 -7.98 14.76 -4.69
N VAL A 148 -8.35 13.54 -4.33
CA VAL A 148 -9.59 12.88 -4.78
C VAL A 148 -10.83 13.44 -4.07
N TYR A 149 -10.73 13.78 -2.77
CA TYR A 149 -11.86 14.21 -1.95
C TYR A 149 -11.93 15.72 -1.68
N SER A 150 -10.87 16.50 -1.92
CA SER A 150 -10.91 17.95 -1.81
C SER A 150 -11.43 18.55 -3.10
N GLY A 151 -12.71 18.91 -3.13
CA GLY A 151 -13.34 19.61 -4.25
C GLY A 151 -12.78 21.01 -4.54
N THR A 152 -11.79 21.50 -3.78
CA THR A 152 -11.27 22.87 -3.88
C THR A 152 -9.89 22.98 -4.56
N GLY A 153 -9.24 21.87 -4.95
CA GLY A 153 -7.98 21.90 -5.73
C GLY A 153 -6.76 22.49 -5.01
N THR A 154 -6.89 22.94 -3.77
CA THR A 154 -5.83 23.55 -2.95
C THR A 154 -5.05 22.51 -2.16
N ALA A 155 -4.47 21.53 -2.85
CA ALA A 155 -3.58 20.54 -2.26
C ALA A 155 -2.08 20.83 -2.53
N GLU A 156 -1.78 22.03 -3.04
CA GLU A 156 -0.42 22.53 -3.31
C GLU A 156 0.46 22.52 -2.06
N LEU A 157 -0.09 22.91 -0.91
CA LEU A 157 0.64 22.85 0.36
C LEU A 157 1.05 21.42 0.70
N VAL A 158 0.19 20.44 0.47
CA VAL A 158 0.38 19.02 0.83
C VAL A 158 1.46 18.36 -0.05
N THR A 159 1.57 18.74 -1.32
CA THR A 159 2.62 18.21 -2.21
C THR A 159 4.02 18.68 -1.83
N ALA A 160 4.16 19.88 -1.23
CA ALA A 160 5.45 20.34 -0.71
C ALA A 160 5.97 19.50 0.46
N PHE A 161 5.09 18.83 1.23
CA PHE A 161 5.50 17.89 2.29
C PHE A 161 6.04 16.57 1.71
N LEU A 162 5.72 16.22 0.46
CA LEU A 162 6.11 14.96 -0.16
C LEU A 162 7.56 14.95 -0.64
N ILE A 163 8.09 16.08 -1.14
CA ILE A 163 9.41 16.13 -1.78
C ILE A 163 10.53 15.62 -0.83
N PRO A 164 10.66 16.10 0.42
CA PRO A 164 11.69 15.59 1.32
C PRO A 164 11.46 14.12 1.72
N GLN A 165 10.19 13.72 1.83
CA GLN A 165 9.84 12.34 2.19
C GLN A 165 10.23 11.35 1.09
N TYR A 166 10.07 11.70 -0.19
CA TYR A 166 10.51 10.88 -1.31
C TYR A 166 12.03 10.71 -1.35
N ILE A 167 12.78 11.79 -1.06
CA ILE A 167 14.25 11.73 -1.00
C ILE A 167 14.71 10.82 0.13
N ILE A 168 14.13 10.98 1.33
CA ILE A 168 14.47 10.16 2.50
C ILE A 168 14.04 8.71 2.30
N MET A 169 12.87 8.47 1.69
CA MET A 169 12.36 7.14 1.37
C MET A 169 13.35 6.35 0.53
N PHE A 170 13.99 6.98 -0.47
CA PHE A 170 14.96 6.29 -1.31
C PHE A 170 16.11 5.70 -0.48
N ILE A 171 16.59 6.43 0.54
CA ILE A 171 17.67 5.98 1.42
C ILE A 171 17.17 4.93 2.43
N SER A 172 16.03 5.19 3.09
CA SER A 172 15.50 4.30 4.13
C SER A 172 15.07 2.95 3.56
N MET A 173 14.48 2.93 2.37
CA MET A 173 14.03 1.73 1.69
C MET A 173 15.19 0.81 1.30
N ILE A 174 16.32 1.36 0.84
CA ILE A 174 17.53 0.59 0.55
C ILE A 174 18.06 -0.07 1.84
N GLY A 175 18.21 0.71 2.91
CA GLY A 175 18.71 0.20 4.20
C GLY A 175 17.80 -0.88 4.80
N LEU A 176 16.50 -0.66 4.79
CA LEU A 176 15.53 -1.60 5.36
C LEU A 176 15.39 -2.87 4.53
N THR A 177 15.46 -2.76 3.20
CA THR A 177 15.44 -3.94 2.31
C THR A 177 16.69 -4.79 2.53
N ALA A 178 17.87 -4.17 2.62
CA ALA A 178 19.11 -4.89 2.94
C ALA A 178 19.03 -5.59 4.31
N TYR A 179 18.53 -4.89 5.33
CA TYR A 179 18.33 -5.46 6.66
C TYR A 179 17.29 -6.58 6.68
N ALA A 180 16.16 -6.41 6.00
CA ALA A 180 15.10 -7.41 5.93
C ALA A 180 15.60 -8.69 5.24
N ILE A 181 16.37 -8.58 4.15
CA ILE A 181 16.99 -9.73 3.49
C ILE A 181 17.94 -10.45 4.46
N GLN A 182 18.78 -9.70 5.19
CA GLN A 182 19.73 -10.29 6.13
C GLN A 182 19.06 -10.90 7.37
N ALA A 183 17.94 -10.34 7.83
CA ALA A 183 17.16 -10.88 8.95
C ALA A 183 16.39 -12.16 8.57
N ILE A 184 16.15 -12.37 7.28
CA ILE A 184 15.31 -13.43 6.73
C ILE A 184 16.14 -14.56 6.07
N SER A 185 17.40 -14.30 5.66
CA SER A 185 18.34 -15.33 5.20
C SER A 185 18.68 -16.30 6.33
#